data_AF-A0A7J6A7Z1-F1
#
_entry.id   AF-A0A7J6A7Z1-F1
#
_cell.length_a   1.000
_cell.length_b   1.000
_cell.length_c   1.000
_cell.angle_alpha   90.00
_cell.angle_beta   90.00
_cell.angle_gamma   90.00
#
_symmetry.space_group_name_H-M   'P 1'
#
loop_
_entity.id
_entity.type
_entity.pdbx_description
1 polymer ?
#
loop_
_entity_poly.entity_id
_entity_poly.type
_entity_poly.pdbx_seq_one_letter_code
_entity_poly.pdbx_strand_id
1 'polypeptide(L)'
;MTGCGLGDSLEQCTVPDQAPAAVLRLIEALERPGWENEPLYRTLLASSAPLDLQQALDTDPAAVDCEQYDLAVLADTLRAYLQELPCPIIPSVLYSELVYTAQETASLEDCGQQLKRILDSPSMPQSNHQLLVYLTRHLSKVTQSGGAAQASARFLAQAYIELVFKHSHFGTDVNPDHHVKILEALIVVGGLTEMQAAPGRQDLHFGLV
;
A
#
# COMPACT_ATOMS: atom_id res chain seq x y z
N MET A 1 -6.58 7.38 41.83
CA MET A 1 -6.94 6.36 40.83
C MET A 1 -7.63 7.09 39.69
N THR A 2 -6.89 7.38 38.62
CA THR A 2 -7.48 7.77 37.34
C THR A 2 -6.50 7.29 36.29
N GLY A 3 -6.75 6.11 35.77
CA GLY A 3 -6.04 5.58 34.61
C GLY A 3 -6.53 6.33 33.39
N CYS A 4 -5.63 7.06 32.72
CA CYS A 4 -5.87 7.54 31.36
C CYS A 4 -5.54 6.39 30.40
N GLY A 5 -6.58 5.78 29.84
CA GLY A 5 -6.48 4.84 28.73
C GLY A 5 -6.04 5.56 27.47
N LEU A 6 -4.72 5.64 27.27
CA LEU A 6 -4.10 6.04 26.00
C LEU A 6 -3.76 4.83 25.11
N GLY A 7 -4.14 3.61 25.53
CA GLY A 7 -3.81 2.37 24.83
C GLY A 7 -4.78 1.95 23.72
N ASP A 8 -6.07 2.28 23.84
CA ASP A 8 -7.13 1.74 22.96
C ASP A 8 -7.32 2.50 21.63
N SER A 9 -6.84 3.74 21.52
CA SER A 9 -7.28 4.64 20.43
C SER A 9 -6.55 4.42 19.09
N LEU A 10 -5.40 3.75 19.09
CA LEU A 10 -4.65 3.44 17.86
C LEU A 10 -5.09 2.10 17.23
N GLU A 11 -5.81 1.25 17.97
CA GLU A 11 -6.16 -0.11 17.54
C GLU A 11 -7.32 -0.15 16.52
N GLN A 12 -7.94 1.00 16.20
CA GLN A 12 -9.12 1.09 15.33
C GLN A 12 -9.03 2.19 14.26
N CYS A 13 -7.82 2.66 13.94
CA CYS A 13 -7.64 3.62 12.85
C CYS A 13 -7.68 2.89 11.50
N THR A 14 -8.72 3.13 10.69
CA THR A 14 -8.87 2.60 9.33
C THR A 14 -8.59 3.67 8.29
N VAL A 15 -8.01 3.31 7.14
CA VAL A 15 -7.84 4.30 6.07
C VAL A 15 -9.23 4.74 5.55
N PRO A 16 -9.40 6.02 5.18
CA PRO A 16 -10.66 6.50 4.63
C PRO A 16 -11.09 5.68 3.40
N ASP A 17 -12.39 5.41 3.25
CA ASP A 17 -12.91 4.58 2.15
C ASP A 17 -12.66 5.16 0.74
N GLN A 18 -12.43 6.47 0.65
CA GLN A 18 -12.07 7.17 -0.59
C GLN A 18 -10.57 7.02 -0.96
N ALA A 19 -9.71 6.67 -0.01
CA ALA A 19 -8.27 6.62 -0.22
C ALA A 19 -7.84 5.61 -1.29
N PRO A 20 -8.40 4.39 -1.37
CA PRO A 20 -8.11 3.46 -2.47
C PRO A 20 -8.44 4.04 -3.85
N ALA A 21 -9.54 4.79 -3.97
CA ALA A 21 -9.95 5.40 -5.23
C ALA A 21 -8.98 6.52 -5.67
N ALA A 22 -8.56 7.38 -4.74
CA ALA A 22 -7.55 8.41 -5.01
C ALA A 22 -6.20 7.79 -5.46
N VAL A 23 -5.73 6.77 -4.72
CA VAL A 23 -4.49 6.06 -5.05
C VAL A 23 -4.58 5.37 -6.40
N LEU A 24 -5.70 4.70 -6.70
CA LEU A 24 -5.93 4.06 -7.99
C LEU A 24 -5.88 5.07 -9.14
N ARG A 25 -6.58 6.21 -9.01
CA ARG A 25 -6.61 7.27 -10.04
C ARG A 25 -5.23 7.84 -10.32
N LEU A 26 -4.41 8.05 -9.30
CA LEU A 26 -3.02 8.48 -9.46
C LEU A 26 -2.17 7.42 -10.17
N ILE A 27 -2.30 6.15 -9.77
CA ILE A 27 -1.56 5.03 -10.36
C ILE A 27 -1.94 4.82 -11.83
N GLU A 28 -3.23 4.89 -12.17
CA GLU A 28 -3.70 4.77 -13.56
C GLU A 28 -3.04 5.83 -14.46
N ALA A 29 -3.00 7.09 -14.00
CA ALA A 29 -2.35 8.17 -14.75
C ALA A 29 -0.82 8.04 -14.79
N LEU A 30 -0.20 7.54 -13.72
CA LEU A 30 1.23 7.22 -13.69
C LEU A 30 1.60 6.12 -14.69
N GLU A 31 0.70 5.17 -14.89
CA GLU A 31 0.91 4.00 -15.75
C GLU A 31 0.46 4.22 -17.20
N ARG A 32 0.26 5.47 -17.62
CA ARG A 32 -0.05 5.82 -19.00
C ARG A 32 1.06 5.40 -19.98
N PRO A 33 0.76 5.15 -21.26
CA PRO A 33 1.74 4.62 -22.21
C PRO A 33 3.07 5.39 -22.25
N GLY A 34 4.18 4.66 -22.15
CA GLY A 34 5.54 5.22 -22.23
C GLY A 34 6.12 5.71 -20.89
N TRP A 35 5.38 5.61 -19.79
CA TRP A 35 5.84 6.00 -18.45
C TRP A 35 7.17 5.32 -18.03
N GLU A 36 7.44 4.11 -18.52
CA GLU A 36 8.67 3.37 -18.21
C GLU A 36 9.96 4.08 -18.69
N ASN A 37 9.85 4.99 -19.66
CA ASN A 37 10.98 5.76 -20.21
C ASN A 37 11.30 7.02 -19.40
N GLU A 38 10.43 7.41 -18.48
CA GLU A 38 10.66 8.55 -17.60
C GLU A 38 11.47 8.11 -16.38
N PRO A 39 12.43 8.90 -15.88
CA PRO A 39 13.27 8.55 -14.74
C PRO A 39 12.53 8.70 -13.39
N LEU A 40 11.27 8.27 -13.34
CA LEU A 40 10.45 8.23 -12.15
C LEU A 40 11.10 7.31 -11.12
N TYR A 41 10.91 7.63 -9.83
CA TYR A 41 11.41 6.82 -8.72
C TYR A 41 12.94 6.71 -8.57
N ARG A 42 13.76 7.43 -9.37
CA ARG A 42 15.23 7.41 -9.20
C ARG A 42 15.73 8.30 -8.06
N THR A 43 15.10 9.45 -7.89
CA THR A 43 15.37 10.36 -6.78
C THR A 43 14.04 10.72 -6.16
N LEU A 44 13.87 10.30 -4.91
CA LEU A 44 12.66 10.54 -4.15
C LEU A 44 12.84 11.84 -3.38
N LEU A 45 12.83 12.95 -4.11
CA LEU A 45 12.88 14.27 -3.49
C LEU A 45 11.59 14.51 -2.71
N ALA A 46 11.70 15.25 -1.61
CA ALA A 46 10.54 15.84 -0.94
C ALA A 46 10.02 16.98 -1.82
N SER A 47 9.30 16.62 -2.87
CA SER A 47 8.57 17.56 -3.70
C SER A 47 7.14 17.64 -3.14
N SER A 48 6.67 18.86 -2.89
CA SER A 48 5.35 19.09 -2.34
C SER A 48 4.31 18.94 -3.45
N ALA A 49 3.40 17.98 -3.28
CA ALA A 49 2.26 17.80 -4.17
C ALA A 49 1.42 19.09 -4.26
N PRO A 50 0.89 19.45 -5.44
CA PRO A 50 0.00 20.60 -5.56
C PRO A 50 -1.18 20.46 -4.61
N LEU A 51 -1.38 21.47 -3.75
CA LEU A 51 -2.44 21.43 -2.73
C LEU A 51 -3.83 21.27 -3.36
N ASP A 52 -4.07 21.90 -4.52
CA ASP A 52 -5.33 21.81 -5.25
C ASP A 52 -5.63 20.39 -5.74
N LEU A 53 -4.60 19.65 -6.19
CA LEU A 53 -4.76 18.27 -6.63
C LEU A 53 -5.09 17.35 -5.45
N GLN A 54 -4.42 17.52 -4.31
CA GLN A 54 -4.74 16.77 -3.10
C GLN A 54 -6.18 17.02 -2.63
N GLN A 55 -6.61 18.28 -2.56
CA GLN A 55 -7.98 18.62 -2.18
C GLN A 55 -9.03 18.05 -3.15
N ALA A 56 -8.74 18.06 -4.44
CA ALA A 56 -9.63 17.47 -5.45
C ALA A 56 -9.75 15.96 -5.27
N LEU A 57 -8.64 15.26 -5.02
CA LEU A 57 -8.62 13.82 -4.71
C LEU A 57 -9.36 13.51 -3.40
N ASP A 58 -9.29 14.37 -2.40
CA ASP A 58 -10.03 14.17 -1.15
C ASP A 58 -11.53 14.47 -1.29
N THR A 59 -11.94 15.22 -2.30
CA THR A 59 -13.35 15.57 -2.51
C THR A 59 -14.06 14.56 -3.39
N ASP A 60 -13.51 14.29 -4.58
CA ASP A 60 -14.06 13.34 -5.55
C ASP A 60 -12.94 12.84 -6.48
N PRO A 61 -12.25 11.74 -6.13
CA PRO A 61 -11.19 11.17 -6.96
C PRO A 61 -11.61 10.89 -8.41
N ALA A 62 -12.88 10.52 -8.62
CA ALA A 62 -13.38 10.12 -9.93
C ALA A 62 -13.55 11.33 -10.88
N ALA A 63 -13.76 12.52 -10.33
CA ALA A 63 -13.87 13.76 -11.09
C ALA A 63 -12.51 14.41 -11.43
N VAL A 64 -11.41 13.94 -10.83
CA VAL A 64 -10.07 14.49 -11.08
C VAL A 64 -9.53 14.01 -12.43
N ASP A 65 -9.24 14.95 -13.32
CA ASP A 65 -8.47 14.69 -14.54
C ASP A 65 -6.97 14.68 -14.21
N CYS A 66 -6.44 13.50 -13.88
CA CYS A 66 -5.03 13.32 -13.56
C CYS A 66 -4.11 13.42 -14.80
N GLU A 67 -4.63 13.27 -16.02
CA GLU A 67 -3.81 13.21 -17.25
C GLU A 67 -3.18 14.56 -17.61
N GLN A 68 -3.75 15.66 -17.12
CA GLN A 68 -3.23 17.01 -17.33
C GLN A 68 -1.93 17.29 -16.55
N TYR A 69 -1.53 16.42 -15.62
CA TYR A 69 -0.35 16.59 -14.78
C TYR A 69 0.86 15.80 -15.31
N ASP A 70 2.06 16.30 -15.02
CA ASP A 70 3.30 15.60 -15.32
C ASP A 70 3.47 14.36 -14.43
N LEU A 71 4.13 13.33 -14.95
CA LEU A 71 4.35 12.07 -14.23
C LEU A 71 5.13 12.26 -12.92
N ALA A 72 6.06 13.21 -12.87
CA ALA A 72 6.76 13.56 -11.63
C ALA A 72 5.80 14.13 -10.57
N VAL A 73 4.91 15.04 -10.97
CA VAL A 73 3.89 15.63 -10.08
C VAL A 73 2.94 14.56 -9.56
N LEU A 74 2.52 13.62 -10.41
CA LEU A 74 1.66 12.50 -10.00
C LEU A 74 2.37 11.57 -9.00
N ALA A 75 3.65 11.27 -9.21
CA ALA A 75 4.43 10.41 -8.31
C ALA A 75 4.66 11.07 -6.94
N ASP A 76 4.94 12.37 -6.94
CA ASP A 76 5.07 13.17 -5.72
C ASP A 76 3.73 13.29 -4.98
N THR A 77 2.64 13.44 -5.73
CA THR A 77 1.27 13.46 -5.18
C THR A 77 0.88 12.13 -4.56
N LEU A 78 1.20 11.01 -5.20
CA LEU A 78 0.99 9.68 -4.62
C LEU A 78 1.70 9.55 -3.28
N ARG A 79 2.98 9.94 -3.21
CA ARG A 79 3.72 9.89 -1.94
C ARG A 79 3.10 10.79 -0.87
N ALA A 80 2.82 12.05 -1.21
CA ALA A 80 2.24 13.00 -0.28
C ALA A 80 0.89 12.51 0.25
N TYR A 81 0.03 12.00 -0.62
CA TYR A 81 -1.26 11.45 -0.26
C TYR A 81 -1.15 10.31 0.77
N LEU A 82 -0.25 9.35 0.51
CA LEU A 82 -0.02 8.22 1.43
C LEU A 82 0.56 8.68 2.79
N GLN A 83 1.43 9.70 2.75
CA GLN A 83 2.03 10.29 3.95
C GLN A 83 0.97 10.94 4.85
N GLU A 84 0.03 11.68 4.26
CA GLU A 84 -1.00 12.45 4.96
C GLU A 84 -2.20 11.60 5.45
N LEU A 85 -2.25 10.30 5.13
CA LEU A 85 -3.29 9.42 5.66
C LEU A 85 -3.36 9.53 7.21
N PRO A 86 -4.51 9.30 7.86
CA PRO A 86 -4.58 9.35 9.33
C PRO A 86 -4.02 8.07 9.99
N CYS A 87 -4.05 6.95 9.27
CA CYS A 87 -3.74 5.61 9.78
C CYS A 87 -2.66 4.93 8.92
N PRO A 88 -1.94 3.91 9.45
CA PRO A 88 -1.04 3.10 8.62
C PRO A 88 -1.83 2.27 7.60
N ILE A 89 -1.20 1.95 6.47
CA ILE A 89 -1.81 1.10 5.45
C ILE A 89 -1.90 -0.35 5.96
N ILE A 90 -0.86 -0.86 6.62
CA ILE A 90 -0.92 -2.14 7.33
C ILE A 90 -1.27 -1.85 8.79
N PRO A 91 -2.37 -2.38 9.33
CA PRO A 91 -2.74 -2.22 10.73
C PRO A 91 -1.75 -2.90 11.70
N SER A 92 -1.62 -2.34 12.90
CA SER A 92 -0.63 -2.78 13.88
C SER A 92 -0.83 -4.17 14.45
N VAL A 93 -2.07 -4.64 14.46
CA VAL A 93 -2.41 -6.01 14.86
C VAL A 93 -1.70 -7.08 14.02
N LEU A 94 -1.30 -6.76 12.78
CA LEU A 94 -0.61 -7.70 11.89
C LEU A 94 0.93 -7.70 12.05
N TYR A 95 1.51 -6.70 12.72
CA TYR A 95 2.95 -6.46 12.67
C TYR A 95 3.77 -7.62 13.21
N SER A 96 3.37 -8.19 14.36
CA SER A 96 4.11 -9.29 14.97
C SER A 96 4.18 -10.52 14.07
N GLU A 97 3.07 -10.88 13.42
CA GLU A 97 3.00 -12.04 12.52
C GLU A 97 3.81 -11.81 11.24
N LEU A 98 3.74 -10.60 10.66
CA LEU A 98 4.51 -10.22 9.48
C LEU A 98 6.02 -10.22 9.77
N VAL A 99 6.43 -9.64 10.90
CA VAL A 99 7.84 -9.56 11.32
C VAL A 99 8.39 -10.96 11.62
N TYR A 100 7.64 -11.80 12.32
CA TYR A 100 8.03 -13.19 12.56
C TYR A 100 8.23 -13.95 11.24
N THR A 101 7.27 -13.83 10.31
CA THR A 101 7.38 -14.43 8.97
C THR A 101 8.64 -13.98 8.22
N ALA A 102 8.94 -12.67 8.28
CA ALA A 102 10.12 -12.10 7.64
C ALA A 102 11.45 -12.54 8.32
N GLN A 103 11.44 -12.81 9.62
CA GLN A 103 12.59 -13.35 10.34
C GLN A 103 12.88 -14.79 9.93
N GLU A 104 11.85 -15.64 9.93
CA GLU A 104 12.01 -17.08 9.76
C GLU A 104 12.20 -17.53 8.30
N THR A 105 11.85 -16.67 7.34
CA THR A 105 11.91 -17.03 5.91
C THR A 105 13.12 -16.44 5.22
N ALA A 106 14.01 -17.26 4.66
CA ALA A 106 15.21 -16.76 3.98
C ALA A 106 14.94 -16.19 2.57
N SER A 107 14.09 -16.87 1.78
CA SER A 107 13.74 -16.49 0.41
C SER A 107 12.72 -15.35 0.39
N LEU A 108 12.93 -14.35 -0.47
CA LEU A 108 11.95 -13.27 -0.69
C LEU A 108 10.67 -13.81 -1.35
N GLU A 109 10.78 -14.81 -2.23
CA GLU A 109 9.62 -15.40 -2.90
C GLU A 109 8.73 -16.14 -1.91
N ASP A 110 9.31 -17.03 -1.09
CA ASP A 110 8.55 -17.76 -0.06
C ASP A 110 7.97 -16.80 0.98
N CYS A 111 8.76 -15.81 1.41
CA CYS A 111 8.33 -14.79 2.36
C CYS A 111 7.11 -14.04 1.80
N GLY A 112 7.19 -13.56 0.56
CA GLY A 112 6.10 -12.84 -0.09
C GLY A 112 4.82 -13.67 -0.15
N GLN A 113 4.89 -14.95 -0.51
CA GLN A 113 3.71 -15.82 -0.56
C GLN A 113 3.10 -16.08 0.83
N GLN A 114 3.91 -16.15 1.89
CA GLN A 114 3.40 -16.25 3.27
C GLN A 114 2.74 -14.94 3.71
N LEU A 115 3.38 -13.80 3.45
CA LEU A 115 2.86 -12.47 3.79
C LEU A 115 1.51 -12.19 3.12
N LYS A 116 1.32 -12.60 1.85
CA LYS A 116 0.03 -12.48 1.16
C LYS A 116 -1.10 -13.14 1.94
N ARG A 117 -0.89 -14.36 2.46
CA ARG A 117 -1.91 -15.08 3.23
C ARG A 117 -2.27 -14.38 4.55
N ILE A 118 -1.29 -13.75 5.20
CA ILE A 118 -1.51 -12.97 6.43
C ILE A 118 -2.33 -11.71 6.11
N LEU A 119 -1.99 -11.04 5.00
CA LEU A 119 -2.63 -9.79 4.58
C LEU A 119 -4.04 -10.02 3.99
N ASP A 120 -4.36 -11.21 3.50
CA ASP A 120 -5.72 -11.61 3.09
C ASP A 120 -6.62 -12.02 4.28
N SER A 121 -6.14 -11.89 5.53
CA SER A 121 -6.91 -12.24 6.72
C SER A 121 -8.00 -11.20 7.05
N PRO A 122 -9.06 -11.58 7.79
CA PRO A 122 -10.10 -10.65 8.25
C PRO A 122 -9.60 -9.50 9.15
N SER A 123 -8.38 -9.62 9.68
CA SER A 123 -7.72 -8.56 10.46
C SER A 123 -7.25 -7.39 9.60
N MET A 124 -7.25 -7.53 8.27
CA MET A 124 -6.97 -6.47 7.32
C MET A 124 -8.29 -5.81 6.86
N PRO A 125 -8.56 -4.54 7.20
CA PRO A 125 -9.73 -3.82 6.70
C PRO A 125 -9.73 -3.76 5.17
N GLN A 126 -10.91 -3.79 4.56
CA GLN A 126 -11.05 -3.81 3.10
C GLN A 126 -10.35 -2.63 2.42
N SER A 127 -10.58 -1.40 2.87
CA SER A 127 -9.99 -0.19 2.30
C SER A 127 -8.46 -0.20 2.43
N ASN A 128 -7.92 -0.68 3.55
CA ASN A 128 -6.49 -0.88 3.75
C ASN A 128 -5.92 -1.90 2.75
N HIS A 129 -6.60 -3.05 2.56
CA HIS A 129 -6.17 -4.11 1.65
C HIS A 129 -6.15 -3.62 0.21
N GLN A 130 -7.23 -2.98 -0.27
CA GLN A 130 -7.33 -2.47 -1.63
C GLN A 130 -6.24 -1.45 -1.95
N LEU A 131 -5.99 -0.52 -1.03
CA LEU A 131 -4.91 0.45 -1.17
C LEU A 131 -3.54 -0.25 -1.28
N LEU A 132 -3.27 -1.23 -0.41
CA LEU A 132 -2.02 -2.00 -0.43
C LEU A 132 -1.86 -2.83 -1.71
N VAL A 133 -2.96 -3.37 -2.26
CA VAL A 133 -2.98 -4.05 -3.57
C VAL A 133 -2.54 -3.10 -4.68
N TYR A 134 -3.16 -1.93 -4.79
CA TYR A 134 -2.82 -0.97 -5.84
C TYR A 134 -1.36 -0.52 -5.73
N LEU A 135 -0.92 -0.17 -4.52
CA LEU A 135 0.45 0.26 -4.27
C LEU A 135 1.48 -0.83 -4.61
N THR A 136 1.33 -2.04 -4.05
CA THR A 136 2.34 -3.09 -4.23
C THR A 136 2.41 -3.61 -5.66
N ARG A 137 1.29 -3.64 -6.39
CA ARG A 137 1.27 -3.98 -7.82
C ARG A 137 1.97 -2.91 -8.66
N HIS A 138 1.70 -1.63 -8.39
CA HIS A 138 2.38 -0.54 -9.08
C HIS A 138 3.90 -0.61 -8.86
N LEU A 139 4.35 -0.74 -7.61
CA LEU A 139 5.77 -0.86 -7.29
C LEU A 139 6.41 -2.08 -7.96
N SER A 140 5.70 -3.21 -8.05
CA SER A 140 6.17 -4.39 -8.80
C SER A 140 6.27 -4.14 -10.30
N LYS A 141 5.36 -3.35 -10.88
CA LYS A 141 5.45 -2.93 -12.29
C LYS A 141 6.68 -2.04 -12.53
N VAL A 142 7.01 -1.15 -11.58
CA VAL A 142 8.21 -0.30 -11.62
C VAL A 142 9.49 -1.13 -11.66
N THR A 143 9.59 -2.22 -10.89
CA THR A 143 10.78 -3.09 -10.92
C THR A 143 10.92 -3.85 -12.25
N GLN A 144 9.80 -4.14 -12.91
CA GLN A 144 9.72 -4.89 -14.18
C GLN A 144 9.78 -4.01 -15.44
N SER A 145 9.76 -2.68 -15.29
CA SER A 145 9.61 -1.75 -16.42
C SER A 145 10.74 -1.80 -17.45
N GLY A 146 11.94 -2.24 -17.05
CA GLY A 146 13.12 -2.38 -17.92
C GLY A 146 13.63 -1.07 -18.55
N GLY A 147 13.04 0.07 -18.17
CA GLY A 147 13.33 1.40 -18.72
C GLY A 147 14.02 2.33 -17.72
N ALA A 148 13.90 3.64 -17.94
CA ALA A 148 14.50 4.65 -17.07
C ALA A 148 13.84 4.71 -15.69
N ALA A 149 12.58 4.29 -15.57
CA ALA A 149 11.85 4.20 -14.31
C ALA A 149 12.28 3.01 -13.43
N GLN A 150 13.10 2.10 -13.96
CA GLN A 150 13.43 0.86 -13.26
C GLN A 150 14.18 1.15 -11.95
N ALA A 151 13.60 0.67 -10.85
CA ALA A 151 14.18 0.70 -9.51
C ALA A 151 14.21 -0.71 -8.92
N SER A 152 15.13 -0.97 -7.98
CA SER A 152 15.15 -2.26 -7.28
C SER A 152 14.00 -2.37 -6.27
N ALA A 153 13.50 -3.58 -6.04
CA ALA A 153 12.47 -3.84 -5.04
C ALA A 153 12.88 -3.33 -3.65
N ARG A 154 14.14 -3.56 -3.26
CA ARG A 154 14.70 -3.06 -2.00
C ARG A 154 14.68 -1.54 -1.88
N PHE A 155 15.05 -0.83 -2.95
CA PHE A 155 15.04 0.64 -2.94
C PHE A 155 13.61 1.18 -2.79
N LEU A 156 12.66 0.62 -3.55
CA LEU A 156 11.25 0.98 -3.43
C LEU A 156 10.68 0.63 -2.04
N ALA A 157 11.09 -0.50 -1.47
CA ALA A 157 10.67 -0.88 -0.13
C ALA A 157 11.16 0.15 0.92
N GLN A 158 12.44 0.51 0.90
CA GLN A 158 13.00 1.53 1.81
C GLN A 158 12.30 2.88 1.68
N ALA A 159 11.94 3.25 0.45
CA ALA A 159 11.26 4.50 0.13
C ALA A 159 9.82 4.60 0.63
N TYR A 160 9.10 3.49 0.64
CA TYR A 160 7.67 3.45 0.95
C TYR A 160 7.38 2.90 2.35
N ILE A 161 8.40 2.46 3.09
CA ILE A 161 8.18 1.76 4.36
C ILE A 161 7.46 2.62 5.40
N GLU A 162 7.86 3.89 5.54
CA GLU A 162 7.21 4.82 6.45
C GLU A 162 5.76 5.13 6.04
N LEU A 163 5.43 5.04 4.75
CA LEU A 163 4.07 5.28 4.26
C LEU A 163 3.16 4.09 4.56
N VAL A 164 3.70 2.87 4.50
CA VAL A 164 2.94 1.62 4.74
C VAL A 164 2.71 1.37 6.23
N PHE A 165 3.72 1.65 7.05
CA PHE A 165 3.77 1.25 8.44
C PHE A 165 3.63 2.43 9.43
N LYS A 166 3.93 3.66 9.00
CA LYS A 166 3.82 4.94 9.74
C LYS A 166 4.32 4.94 11.18
N HIS A 167 5.60 5.22 11.40
CA HIS A 167 6.23 5.57 12.70
C HIS A 167 5.91 4.68 13.93
N SER A 168 5.01 3.71 13.84
CA SER A 168 4.46 2.88 14.91
C SER A 168 5.36 1.68 15.21
N HIS A 169 6.57 1.65 14.63
CA HIS A 169 7.36 0.44 14.43
C HIS A 169 8.78 0.49 14.95
N PHE A 170 9.29 1.65 15.31
CA PHE A 170 10.59 1.73 15.97
C PHE A 170 10.45 1.50 17.48
N GLY A 171 9.59 0.56 17.88
CA GLY A 171 9.75 -0.08 19.19
C GLY A 171 11.18 -0.59 19.26
N THR A 172 11.89 -0.31 20.36
CA THR A 172 13.35 -0.39 20.47
C THR A 172 13.98 -1.76 20.19
N ASP A 173 13.16 -2.79 19.93
CA ASP A 173 13.57 -4.19 19.81
C ASP A 173 13.38 -4.79 18.40
N VAL A 174 12.68 -4.12 17.47
CA VAL A 174 12.49 -4.65 16.10
C VAL A 174 13.52 -4.06 15.15
N ASN A 175 14.35 -4.92 14.54
CA ASN A 175 15.27 -4.49 13.51
C ASN A 175 14.48 -3.98 12.28
N PRO A 176 14.65 -2.71 11.85
CA PRO A 176 13.90 -2.11 10.74
C PRO A 176 14.11 -2.80 9.39
N ASP A 177 15.17 -3.60 9.23
CA ASP A 177 15.37 -4.43 8.03
C ASP A 177 14.23 -5.43 7.80
N HIS A 178 13.50 -5.86 8.83
CA HIS A 178 12.36 -6.77 8.65
C HIS A 178 11.20 -6.09 7.94
N HIS A 179 10.89 -4.83 8.27
CA HIS A 179 9.86 -4.06 7.58
C HIS A 179 10.23 -3.86 6.11
N VAL A 180 11.49 -3.48 5.83
CA VAL A 180 11.99 -3.39 4.45
C VAL A 180 11.82 -4.73 3.73
N LYS A 181 12.21 -5.85 4.36
CA LYS A 181 12.07 -7.19 3.79
C LYS A 181 10.62 -7.57 3.51
N ILE A 182 9.68 -7.20 4.38
CA ILE A 182 8.24 -7.45 4.18
C ILE A 182 7.77 -6.79 2.88
N LEU A 183 8.03 -5.49 2.71
CA LEU A 183 7.58 -4.77 1.52
C LEU A 183 8.36 -5.20 0.27
N GLU A 184 9.67 -5.45 0.40
CA GLU A 184 10.51 -5.98 -0.68
C GLU A 184 9.99 -7.32 -1.18
N ALA A 185 9.68 -8.26 -0.29
CA ALA A 185 9.15 -9.58 -0.63
C ALA A 185 7.80 -9.48 -1.35
N LEU A 186 6.90 -8.61 -0.88
CA LEU A 186 5.61 -8.36 -1.56
C LEU A 186 5.81 -7.83 -2.98
N ILE A 187 6.72 -6.88 -3.19
CA ILE A 187 7.04 -6.35 -4.52
C ILE A 187 7.60 -7.45 -5.43
N VAL A 188 8.50 -8.31 -4.91
CA VAL A 188 9.12 -9.41 -5.65
C VAL A 188 8.11 -10.44 -6.13
N VAL A 189 7.09 -10.77 -5.33
CA VAL A 189 6.05 -11.75 -5.73
C VAL A 189 4.93 -11.16 -6.60
N GLY A 190 5.10 -9.95 -7.13
CA GLY A 190 4.12 -9.30 -8.02
C GLY A 190 3.12 -8.39 -7.31
N GLY A 191 3.25 -8.19 -5.99
CA GLY A 191 2.30 -7.49 -5.14
C GLY A 191 1.15 -8.38 -4.65
N LEU A 192 0.23 -7.74 -3.92
CA LEU A 192 -1.02 -8.37 -3.49
C LEU A 192 -2.02 -8.45 -4.66
N THR A 193 -2.98 -9.34 -4.50
CA THR A 193 -4.12 -9.51 -5.42
C THR A 193 -5.40 -9.16 -4.68
N GLU A 194 -6.40 -8.62 -5.37
CA GLU A 194 -7.70 -8.35 -4.75
C GLU A 194 -8.27 -9.64 -4.14
N MET A 195 -8.82 -9.54 -2.92
CA MET A 195 -9.53 -10.64 -2.30
C MET A 195 -10.69 -11.03 -3.22
N GLN A 196 -10.66 -12.26 -3.75
CA GLN A 196 -11.82 -12.81 -4.45
C GLN A 196 -12.97 -12.88 -3.44
N ALA A 197 -14.04 -12.10 -3.65
CA ALA A 197 -15.26 -12.28 -2.89
C ALA A 197 -15.68 -13.75 -3.04
N ALA A 198 -15.84 -14.45 -1.91
CA ALA A 198 -16.25 -15.85 -1.93
C ALA A 198 -17.47 -16.01 -2.85
N PRO A 199 -17.49 -16.97 -3.79
CA PRO A 199 -18.63 -17.15 -4.68
C PRO A 199 -19.87 -17.37 -3.82
N GLY A 200 -20.82 -16.44 -3.92
CA GLY A 200 -22.05 -16.44 -3.14
C GLY A 200 -22.72 -17.80 -3.24
N ARG A 201 -22.94 -18.44 -2.09
CA ARG A 201 -23.76 -19.65 -1.98
C ARG A 201 -25.10 -19.33 -2.61
N GLN A 202 -25.37 -19.86 -3.79
CA GLN A 202 -26.72 -19.83 -4.34
C GLN A 202 -27.60 -20.63 -3.38
N ASP A 203 -28.49 -19.92 -2.68
CA ASP A 203 -29.56 -20.52 -1.89
C ASP A 203 -30.32 -21.50 -2.78
N LEU A 204 -30.15 -22.79 -2.49
CA LEU A 204 -30.98 -23.85 -3.02
C LEU A 204 -32.39 -23.63 -2.48
N HIS A 205 -33.20 -22.90 -3.24
CA HIS A 205 -34.63 -22.79 -3.03
C HIS A 205 -35.25 -24.17 -3.26
N PHE A 206 -35.35 -24.95 -2.17
CA PHE A 206 -36.18 -26.15 -2.11
C PHE A 206 -37.65 -25.71 -2.20
N GLY A 207 -38.18 -25.70 -3.43
CA GLY A 207 -39.61 -25.58 -3.66
C GLY A 207 -40.31 -26.84 -3.19
N LEU A 208 -41.00 -26.77 -2.06
CA LEU A 208 -41.98 -27.76 -1.64
C LEU A 208 -43.36 -27.09 -1.69
N VAL A 209 -44.11 -27.32 -2.79
CA VAL A 209 -45.57 -27.40 -2.81
C VAL A 209 -45.99 -28.39 -3.88
#